data_AF-A0A3M2FD19-F1
#
_entry.id   AF-A0A3M2FD19-F1
#
_cell.length_a   1.000
_cell.length_b   1.000
_cell.length_c   1.000
_cell.angle_alpha   90.00
_cell.angle_beta   90.00
_cell.angle_gamma   90.00
#
_symmetry.space_group_name_H-M   'P 1'
#
loop_
_entity.id
_entity.type
_entity.pdbx_description
1 polymer ?
#
loop_
_entity_poly.entity_id
_entity_poly.type
_entity_poly.pdbx_seq_one_letter_code
_entity_poly.pdbx_strand_id
1 'polypeptide(L)' 'SSFGLIEALAEACAKIVLEEFRVPWLRLKLSKPLHYLGMESASVVIEREADSE' A
#
# COMPACT_ATOMS: atom_id res chain seq x y z
N SER A 1 11.26 -7.89 6.34
CA SER A 1 9.86 -8.36 6.27
C SER A 1 9.67 -9.22 5.03
N SER A 2 8.82 -10.25 5.08
CA SER A 2 8.40 -11.04 3.92
C SER A 2 6.89 -10.95 3.79
N PHE A 3 6.40 -10.63 2.60
CA PHE A 3 4.98 -10.49 2.31
C PHE A 3 4.61 -11.41 1.15
N GLY A 4 3.57 -12.22 1.32
CA GLY A 4 3.08 -13.14 0.28
C GLY A 4 2.08 -12.50 -0.68
N LEU A 5 1.54 -11.33 -0.34
CA LEU A 5 0.51 -10.60 -1.06
C LEU A 5 0.84 -9.10 -1.10
N ILE A 6 0.51 -8.44 -2.22
CA ILE A 6 0.81 -7.01 -2.42
C ILE A 6 -0.05 -6.14 -1.50
N GLU A 7 -1.25 -6.62 -1.14
CA GLU A 7 -2.18 -6.03 -0.20
C GLU A 7 -1.56 -5.93 1.20
N ALA A 8 -0.91 -7.01 1.67
CA ALA A 8 -0.26 -7.03 2.99
C ALA A 8 0.91 -6.04 3.06
N LEU A 9 1.66 -5.89 1.96
CA LEU A 9 2.71 -4.87 1.87
C LEU A 9 2.11 -3.46 1.86
N ALA A 10 1.04 -3.23 1.09
CA ALA A 10 0.37 -1.93 1.03
C ALA A 10 -0.14 -1.50 2.42
N GLU A 11 -0.75 -2.41 3.19
CA GLU A 11 -1.22 -2.12 4.56
C GLU A 11 -0.08 -1.78 5.50
N ALA A 12 1.02 -2.56 5.46
CA ALA A 12 2.18 -2.28 6.30
C ALA A 12 2.79 -0.91 5.99
N CYS A 13 2.88 -0.55 4.70
CA CYS A 13 3.33 0.78 4.29
C CYS A 13 2.39 1.90 4.75
N ALA A 14 1.07 1.72 4.58
CA ALA A 14 0.10 2.72 5.01
C ALA A 14 0.16 2.96 6.53
N LYS A 15 0.28 1.89 7.32
CA LYS A 15 0.41 1.98 8.78
C LYS A 15 1.64 2.81 9.20
N ILE A 16 2.80 2.54 8.62
CA ILE A 16 4.04 3.30 8.89
C ILE A 16 3.83 4.78 8.60
N VAL A 17 3.23 5.11 7.45
CA VAL A 17 3.03 6.51 7.05
C VAL A 17 2.04 7.22 7.98
N LEU A 18 0.93 6.57 8.35
CA LEU A 18 -0.05 7.14 9.29
C LEU A 18 0.56 7.37 10.67
N GLU A 19 1.26 6.37 11.22
CA GLU A 19 1.76 6.41 12.60
C GLU A 19 2.98 7.33 12.76
N GLU A 20 3.96 7.24 11.85
CA GLU A 20 5.21 7.98 11.98
C GLU A 20 5.06 9.45 11.59
N PHE A 21 4.22 9.75 10.60
CA PHE A 21 4.02 11.12 10.11
C PHE A 21 2.73 11.77 10.61
N ARG A 22 1.88 11.01 11.33
CA ARG A 22 0.59 11.49 11.90
C ARG A 22 -0.29 12.19 10.86
N VAL A 23 -0.30 11.67 9.63
CA VAL A 23 -1.16 12.22 8.57
C VAL A 23 -2.60 11.75 8.81
N PRO A 24 -3.61 12.61 8.64
CA PRO A 24 -5.00 12.24 8.92
C PRO A 24 -5.58 11.26 7.90
N TRP A 25 -5.04 11.25 6.68
CA TRP A 25 -5.49 10.41 5.57
C TRP A 25 -4.35 10.20 4.58
N LEU A 26 -4.33 9.04 3.93
CA LEU A 26 -3.48 8.77 2.78
C LEU A 26 -4.17 7.91 1.74
N ARG A 27 -3.73 8.09 0.49
CA ARG A 27 -4.02 7.20 -0.63
C ARG A 27 -2.74 6.61 -1.17
N LEU A 28 -2.58 5.30 -1.08
CA LEU A 28 -1.39 4.57 -1.51
C LEU A 28 -1.70 3.73 -2.74
N LYS A 29 -0.95 3.95 -3.83
CA LYS A 29 -0.92 3.06 -4.99
C LYS A 29 0.38 2.25 -4.96
N LEU A 30 0.25 0.93 -4.94
CA LEU A 30 1.37 0.02 -5.01
C LEU A 30 1.24 -0.84 -6.26
N SER A 31 2.27 -0.79 -7.12
CA SER A 31 2.29 -1.49 -8.41
C SER A 31 3.39 -2.53 -8.40
N LYS A 32 3.04 -3.77 -8.71
CA LYS A 32 4.00 -4.83 -9.00
C LYS A 32 4.19 -4.89 -10.52
N PRO A 33 5.31 -4.38 -11.05
CA PRO A 33 5.56 -4.44 -12.48
C PRO A 33 5.70 -5.90 -12.92
N LEU A 34 4.84 -6.32 -13.84
CA LEU A 34 4.86 -7.63 -14.49
C LEU A 34 5.41 -7.47 -15.91
N HIS A 35 6.63 -6.92 -16.04
CA HIS A 35 7.23 -6.50 -17.32
C HIS A 35 7.44 -7.64 -18.32
N TYR A 36 7.30 -8.89 -17.91
CA TYR A 36 7.77 -10.06 -18.66
C TYR A 36 6.65 -10.86 -19.34
N LEU A 37 5.37 -10.53 -19.12
CA LEU A 37 4.25 -11.39 -19.55
C LEU A 37 3.20 -10.70 -20.44
N GLY A 38 3.47 -9.48 -20.94
CA GLY A 38 2.50 -8.77 -21.78
C GLY A 38 1.17 -8.45 -21.08
N MET A 39 1.13 -8.56 -19.75
CA MET A 39 -0.04 -8.25 -18.92
C MET A 39 0.04 -6.80 -18.43
N GLU A 40 -1.11 -6.13 -18.32
CA GLU A 40 -1.20 -4.92 -17.51
C GLU A 40 -0.76 -5.24 -16.08
N SER A 41 0.11 -4.40 -15.53
CA SER A 41 0.69 -4.58 -14.20
C SER A 41 -0.36 -4.85 -13.12
N ALA A 42 -0.11 -5.80 -12.22
CA ALA A 42 -0.93 -5.96 -11.02
C ALA A 42 -0.65 -4.79 -10.07
N SER A 43 -1.68 -4.02 -9.72
CA SER A 43 -1.59 -2.89 -8.80
C SER A 43 -2.75 -2.89 -7.82
N VAL A 44 -2.49 -2.39 -6.62
CA VAL A 44 -3.51 -2.11 -5.62
C VAL A 44 -3.52 -0.63 -5.27
N VAL A 45 -4.70 -0.12 -4.97
CA VAL A 45 -4.89 1.24 -4.45
C VAL A 45 -5.70 1.12 -3.17
N ILE A 46 -5.17 1.67 -2.08
CA ILE A 46 -5.85 1.72 -0.78
C ILE A 46 -5.93 3.16 -0.28
N GLU A 47 -6.96 3.43 0.50
CA GLU A 47 -7.15 4.70 1.21
C GLU A 47 -7.34 4.39 2.69
N ARG A 48 -6.62 5.11 3.56
CA ARG A 48 -6.65 4.89 5.01
C ARG A 48 -6.71 6.23 5.71
N GLU A 49 -7.51 6.28 6.75
CA GLU A 49 -7.59 7.39 7.70
C GLU A 49 -6.82 7.01 8.95
N ALA A 50 -6.29 8.00 9.66
CA ALA A 50 -5.75 7.78 11.00
C ALA A 50 -6.90 7.41 11.94
N ASP A 51 -6.70 6.37 12.76
CA ASP A 51 -7.66 6.06 13.81
C ASP A 51 -7.79 7.29 14.73
N SER A 52 -9.01 7.80 14.80
CA SER A 52 -9.37 8.96 15.59
C SER A 52 -9.60 8.50 17.02
N GLU A 53 -8.52 8.38 17.79
CA GLU A 53 -8.57 8.08 19.23
C GLU A 53 -8.22 9.30 20.08
#